data_AF-A0A7S7P0P2-F1
#
_entry.id   AF-A0A7S7P0P2-F1
#
_cell.length_a   1.000
_cell.length_b   1.000
_cell.length_c   1.000
_cell.angle_alpha   90.00
_cell.angle_beta   90.00
_cell.angle_gamma   90.00
#
_symmetry.space_group_name_H-M   'P 1'
#
loop_
_entity.id
_entity.type
_entity.pdbx_description
1 polymer ?
#
loop_
_entity_poly.entity_id
_entity_poly.type
_entity_poly.pdbx_seq_one_letter_code
_entity_poly.pdbx_strand_id
1 'polypeptide(L)'
;MSKKMLAVWCVALLSALQPAAAQTKAAEPAIQYDAELAKSLGADERGMRGYVLVILKTGTKKIEDKAERAKIFEGHFANMDRLAADKKLVLAGPLDGKEGRRGIFVMATPDIAQARTWVETDPVIISGEMVADYHQLYGTAALMMLNDVHNKIQKKQ
;
A
#
# COMPACT_ATOMS: atom_id res chain seq x y z
N MET A 1 41.57 66.44 61.14
CA MET A 1 40.77 67.33 60.26
C MET A 1 40.25 66.49 59.12
N SER A 2 39.01 66.47 58.63
CA SER A 2 37.72 67.07 58.98
C SER A 2 36.75 66.55 57.89
N LYS A 3 35.54 66.09 58.28
CA LYS A 3 34.27 66.09 57.50
C LYS A 3 34.13 65.09 56.33
N LYS A 4 33.11 64.20 56.40
CA LYS A 4 31.80 64.21 55.67
C LYS A 4 31.96 63.77 54.20
N MET A 5 31.10 62.98 53.54
CA MET A 5 29.66 62.77 53.66
C MET A 5 29.22 61.59 52.77
N LEU A 6 28.08 61.00 53.12
CA LEU A 6 27.20 60.08 52.38
C LEU A 6 27.13 60.25 50.85
N ALA A 7 27.02 59.13 50.12
CA ALA A 7 26.01 58.94 49.08
C ALA A 7 25.78 57.44 48.78
N VAL A 8 24.64 56.92 49.23
CA VAL A 8 24.06 55.64 48.81
C VAL A 8 23.42 55.84 47.44
N TRP A 9 23.79 55.07 46.42
CA TRP A 9 22.97 54.89 45.22
C TRP A 9 22.99 53.40 44.81
N CYS A 10 21.81 52.78 44.89
CA CYS A 10 21.51 51.44 44.40
C CYS A 10 21.78 51.33 42.89
N VAL A 11 22.50 50.31 42.45
CA VAL A 11 22.37 49.80 41.08
C VAL A 11 22.29 48.27 41.11
N ALA A 12 21.04 47.83 40.95
CA ALA A 12 20.52 46.64 40.31
C ALA A 12 21.46 45.45 40.01
N LEU A 13 21.06 44.31 40.58
CA LEU A 13 21.25 42.97 40.00
C LEU A 13 20.82 42.96 38.51
N LEU A 14 21.78 42.80 37.59
CA LEU A 14 21.54 42.35 36.22
C LEU A 14 22.15 40.95 36.05
N SER A 15 21.44 39.95 36.54
CA SER A 15 21.67 38.54 36.20
C SER A 15 20.61 38.11 35.18
N ALA A 16 20.76 38.50 33.92
CA ALA A 16 20.04 37.87 32.83
C ALA A 16 20.75 38.15 31.51
N LEU A 17 21.24 37.11 30.86
CA LEU A 17 21.06 36.84 29.43
C LEU A 17 21.79 35.53 29.12
N GLN A 18 21.10 34.41 29.30
CA GLN A 18 21.46 33.22 28.55
C GLN A 18 20.88 33.38 27.14
N PRO A 19 21.68 33.21 26.06
CA PRO A 19 21.11 33.14 24.73
C PRO A 19 20.24 31.89 24.65
N ALA A 20 18.94 32.08 24.46
CA ALA A 20 18.06 31.01 24.03
C ALA A 20 18.59 30.51 22.69
N ALA A 21 19.19 29.33 22.67
CA ALA A 21 19.49 28.63 21.43
C ALA A 21 18.16 28.41 20.72
N ALA A 22 17.90 29.23 19.70
CA ALA A 22 16.78 29.03 18.81
C ALA A 22 16.95 27.63 18.22
N GLN A 23 16.09 26.69 18.63
CA GLN A 23 15.95 25.43 17.94
C GLN A 23 15.42 25.76 16.55
N THR A 24 16.31 25.88 15.57
CA THR A 24 15.93 25.80 14.16
C THR A 24 15.34 24.42 13.94
N LYS A 25 14.01 24.32 14.04
CA LYS A 25 13.26 23.17 13.56
C LYS A 25 13.65 23.01 12.10
N ALA A 26 14.43 21.98 11.78
CA ALA A 26 14.79 21.67 10.41
C ALA A 26 13.49 21.62 9.60
N ALA A 27 13.43 22.39 8.51
CA ALA A 27 12.29 22.35 7.62
C ALA A 27 12.19 20.91 7.07
N GLU A 28 11.07 20.24 7.34
CA GLU A 28 10.79 18.97 6.69
C GLU A 28 10.83 19.19 5.17
N PRO A 29 11.51 18.31 4.41
CA PRO A 29 11.56 18.47 2.96
C PRO A 29 10.13 18.51 2.44
N ALA A 30 9.79 19.58 1.72
CA ALA A 30 8.48 19.69 1.08
C ALA A 30 8.30 18.49 0.15
N ILE A 31 7.27 17.67 0.40
CA ILE A 31 6.87 16.61 -0.52
C ILE A 31 6.43 17.29 -1.81
N GLN A 32 7.30 17.26 -2.83
CA GLN A 32 6.99 17.83 -4.13
C GLN A 32 6.07 16.88 -4.89
N TYR A 33 4.94 17.40 -5.38
CA TYR A 33 4.03 16.66 -6.25
C TYR A 33 4.74 16.28 -7.56
N ASP A 34 4.70 14.98 -7.90
CA ASP A 34 5.22 14.44 -9.16
C ASP A 34 4.07 14.17 -10.13
N ALA A 35 3.84 15.10 -11.05
CA ALA A 35 2.74 15.06 -12.00
C ALA A 35 2.90 13.93 -13.05
N GLU A 36 4.13 13.65 -13.47
CA GLU A 36 4.41 12.63 -14.47
C GLU A 36 4.18 11.23 -13.88
N LEU A 37 4.65 11.01 -12.65
CA LEU A 37 4.39 9.78 -11.92
C LEU A 37 2.89 9.60 -11.68
N ALA A 38 2.20 10.62 -11.18
CA ALA A 38 0.75 10.57 -10.95
C ALA A 38 -0.01 10.15 -12.22
N LYS A 39 0.30 10.77 -13.36
CA LYS A 39 -0.28 10.41 -14.66
C LYS A 39 0.05 8.97 -15.05
N SER A 40 1.30 8.53 -14.88
CA SER A 40 1.72 7.17 -15.25
C SER A 40 1.04 6.07 -14.45
N LEU A 41 0.70 6.34 -13.18
CA LEU A 41 0.01 5.40 -12.29
C LEU A 41 -1.53 5.45 -12.47
N GLY A 42 -2.04 6.41 -13.25
CA GLY A 42 -3.48 6.64 -13.41
C GLY A 42 -4.12 7.25 -12.17
N ALA A 43 -3.38 8.10 -11.46
CA ALA A 43 -3.85 8.80 -10.28
C ALA A 43 -4.78 9.97 -10.64
N ASP A 44 -5.81 10.17 -9.84
CA ASP A 44 -6.57 11.42 -9.78
C ASP A 44 -5.82 12.50 -8.97
N GLU A 45 -6.47 13.65 -8.78
CA GLU A 45 -5.93 14.80 -8.02
C GLU A 45 -5.55 14.46 -6.57
N ARG A 46 -6.08 13.37 -6.02
CA ARG A 46 -5.82 12.91 -4.65
C ARG A 46 -4.71 11.87 -4.58
N GLY A 47 -4.11 11.49 -5.70
CA GLY A 47 -3.15 10.39 -5.76
C GLY A 47 -3.82 9.01 -5.74
N MET A 48 -5.11 8.94 -6.07
CA MET A 48 -5.95 7.75 -5.92
C MET A 48 -6.40 7.21 -7.28
N ARG A 49 -6.85 5.96 -7.32
CA ARG A 49 -7.29 5.25 -8.52
C ARG A 49 -8.42 4.28 -8.17
N GLY A 50 -9.29 4.04 -9.14
CA GLY A 50 -10.30 2.98 -9.08
C GLY A 50 -9.73 1.60 -9.44
N TYR A 51 -10.07 0.61 -8.63
CA TYR A 51 -9.69 -0.80 -8.71
C TYR A 51 -10.92 -1.68 -8.49
N VAL A 52 -10.74 -2.98 -8.67
CA VAL A 52 -11.68 -4.00 -8.20
C VAL A 52 -10.96 -4.89 -7.20
N LEU A 53 -11.46 -4.90 -5.96
CA LEU A 53 -11.11 -5.90 -4.96
C LEU A 53 -11.89 -7.17 -5.26
N VAL A 54 -11.17 -8.28 -5.30
CA VAL A 54 -11.74 -9.61 -5.46
C VAL A 54 -11.44 -10.40 -4.20
N ILE A 55 -12.47 -10.98 -3.58
CA ILE A 55 -12.32 -11.88 -2.45
C ILE A 55 -12.52 -13.30 -2.95
N LEU A 56 -11.47 -14.11 -2.88
CA LEU A 56 -11.53 -15.53 -3.20
C LEU A 56 -12.06 -16.30 -2.00
N LYS A 57 -13.07 -17.13 -2.21
CA LYS A 57 -13.67 -17.99 -1.19
C LYS A 57 -13.63 -19.45 -1.62
N THR A 58 -13.71 -20.36 -0.67
CA THR A 58 -13.92 -21.79 -0.95
C THR A 58 -15.17 -21.99 -1.80
N GLY A 59 -15.03 -22.68 -2.93
CA GLY A 59 -16.16 -23.04 -3.78
C GLY A 59 -16.88 -24.29 -3.31
N THR A 60 -17.94 -24.67 -4.02
CA THR A 60 -18.74 -25.86 -3.69
C THR A 60 -18.16 -27.14 -4.28
N LYS A 61 -17.28 -27.03 -5.28
CA LYS A 61 -16.57 -28.18 -5.88
C LYS A 61 -15.26 -28.37 -5.12
N LYS A 62 -15.10 -29.53 -4.49
CA LYS A 62 -13.87 -29.90 -3.80
C LYS A 62 -13.09 -30.89 -4.67
N ILE A 63 -11.85 -30.55 -4.99
CA ILE A 63 -10.97 -31.47 -5.71
C ILE A 63 -10.31 -32.42 -4.70
N GLU A 64 -10.78 -33.67 -4.68
CA GLU A 64 -10.29 -34.70 -3.74
C GLU A 64 -8.92 -35.23 -4.12
N ASP A 65 -8.67 -35.42 -5.43
CA ASP A 65 -7.40 -35.88 -5.94
C ASP A 65 -6.30 -34.85 -5.67
N LYS A 66 -5.24 -35.29 -4.97
CA LYS A 66 -4.16 -34.40 -4.55
C LYS A 66 -3.30 -33.94 -5.73
N ALA A 67 -3.09 -34.78 -6.74
CA ALA A 67 -2.25 -34.45 -7.89
C ALA A 67 -2.97 -33.47 -8.81
N GLU A 68 -4.27 -33.67 -9.05
CA GLU A 68 -5.12 -32.74 -9.78
C GLU A 68 -5.17 -31.38 -9.07
N ARG A 69 -5.40 -31.37 -7.75
CA ARG A 69 -5.41 -30.13 -6.98
C ARG A 69 -4.06 -29.41 -7.06
N ALA A 70 -2.94 -30.13 -6.94
CA ALA A 70 -1.62 -29.53 -7.07
C ALA A 70 -1.43 -28.85 -8.44
N LYS A 71 -1.85 -29.49 -9.53
CA LYS A 71 -1.80 -28.93 -10.90
C LYS A 71 -2.68 -27.69 -11.04
N ILE A 72 -3.86 -27.67 -10.44
CA ILE A 72 -4.75 -26.50 -10.43
C ILE A 72 -4.07 -25.32 -9.74
N PHE A 73 -3.43 -25.55 -8.58
CA PHE A 73 -2.74 -24.49 -7.84
C PHE A 73 -1.46 -24.02 -8.53
N GLU A 74 -0.72 -24.90 -9.18
CA GLU A 74 0.40 -24.49 -10.05
C GLU A 74 -0.09 -23.53 -11.15
N GLY A 75 -1.20 -23.86 -11.81
CA GLY A 75 -1.80 -23.00 -12.81
C GLY A 75 -2.36 -21.68 -12.24
N HIS A 76 -2.87 -21.69 -11.01
CA HIS A 76 -3.29 -20.48 -10.29
C HIS A 76 -2.12 -19.50 -10.10
N PHE A 77 -0.98 -19.98 -9.61
CA PHE A 77 0.20 -19.13 -9.43
C PHE A 77 0.76 -18.64 -10.78
N ALA A 78 0.84 -19.50 -11.78
CA ALA A 78 1.27 -19.09 -13.13
C ALA A 78 0.34 -18.03 -13.74
N ASN A 79 -0.98 -18.12 -13.51
CA ASN A 79 -1.93 -17.11 -13.94
C ASN A 79 -1.75 -15.79 -13.19
N MET A 80 -1.50 -15.82 -11.88
CA MET A 80 -1.18 -14.64 -11.08
C MET A 80 0.07 -13.94 -11.61
N ASP A 81 1.15 -14.67 -11.87
CA ASP A 81 2.39 -14.13 -12.42
C ASP A 81 2.16 -13.44 -13.77
N ARG A 82 1.41 -14.08 -14.67
CA ARG A 82 1.03 -13.51 -15.96
C ARG A 82 0.23 -12.21 -15.80
N LEU A 83 -0.79 -12.21 -14.94
CA LEU A 83 -1.63 -11.01 -14.70
C LEU A 83 -0.85 -9.88 -14.02
N ALA A 84 0.11 -10.22 -13.15
CA ALA A 84 0.99 -9.25 -12.50
C ALA A 84 1.97 -8.63 -13.50
N ALA A 85 2.56 -9.43 -14.39
CA ALA A 85 3.41 -8.96 -15.48
C ALA A 85 2.65 -8.04 -16.46
N ASP A 86 1.39 -8.35 -16.75
CA ASP A 86 0.47 -7.53 -17.55
C ASP A 86 0.01 -6.24 -16.83
N LYS A 87 0.44 -6.02 -15.57
CA LYS A 87 -0.03 -4.93 -14.68
C LYS A 87 -1.56 -4.93 -14.46
N LYS A 88 -2.23 -6.07 -14.66
CA LYS A 88 -3.66 -6.27 -14.41
C LYS A 88 -3.94 -6.61 -12.95
N LEU A 89 -3.06 -7.38 -12.32
CA LEU A 89 -3.10 -7.76 -10.91
C LEU A 89 -2.02 -6.98 -10.15
N VAL A 90 -2.42 -6.08 -9.25
CA VAL A 90 -1.49 -5.19 -8.53
C VAL A 90 -1.20 -5.65 -7.11
N LEU A 91 -2.07 -6.48 -6.56
CA LEU A 91 -1.90 -7.09 -5.24
C LEU A 91 -2.58 -8.45 -5.26
N ALA A 92 -1.88 -9.46 -4.74
CA ALA A 92 -2.47 -10.75 -4.43
C ALA A 92 -1.92 -11.26 -3.09
N GLY A 93 -2.74 -11.98 -2.34
CA GLY A 93 -2.29 -12.58 -1.09
C GLY A 93 -3.35 -13.45 -0.42
N PRO A 94 -2.91 -14.36 0.46
CA PRO A 94 -3.81 -15.17 1.25
C PRO A 94 -4.53 -14.33 2.32
N LEU A 95 -5.74 -14.74 2.67
CA LEU A 95 -6.46 -14.31 3.86
C LEU A 95 -6.36 -15.38 4.95
N ASP A 96 -6.84 -15.05 6.15
CA ASP A 96 -6.77 -15.90 7.34
C ASP A 96 -7.70 -17.12 7.33
N GLY A 97 -8.46 -17.34 6.24
CA GLY A 97 -9.38 -18.46 6.11
C GLY A 97 -10.73 -18.27 6.79
N LYS A 98 -10.94 -17.19 7.56
CA LYS A 98 -12.21 -16.96 8.24
C LYS A 98 -13.34 -16.78 7.24
N GLU A 99 -14.50 -17.33 7.57
CA GLU A 99 -15.70 -17.28 6.72
C GLU A 99 -15.44 -17.88 5.32
N GLY A 100 -14.48 -18.80 5.21
CA GLY A 100 -14.09 -19.42 3.95
C GLY A 100 -13.36 -18.49 2.98
N ARG A 101 -12.94 -17.29 3.41
CA ARG A 101 -12.15 -16.37 2.59
C ARG A 101 -10.70 -16.84 2.53
N ARG A 102 -10.25 -17.22 1.33
CA ARG A 102 -8.94 -17.82 1.09
C ARG A 102 -7.88 -16.80 0.69
N GLY A 103 -8.26 -15.75 0.00
CA GLY A 103 -7.33 -14.75 -0.51
C GLY A 103 -8.01 -13.54 -1.12
N ILE A 104 -7.18 -12.58 -1.54
CA ILE A 104 -7.61 -11.39 -2.26
C ILE A 104 -6.82 -11.18 -3.53
N PHE A 105 -7.46 -10.56 -4.51
CA PHE A 105 -6.81 -9.87 -5.62
C PHE A 105 -7.24 -8.40 -5.64
N VAL A 106 -6.34 -7.52 -6.05
CA VAL A 106 -6.69 -6.15 -6.45
C VAL A 106 -6.38 -6.01 -7.94
N MET A 107 -7.42 -5.78 -8.74
CA MET A 107 -7.33 -5.66 -10.18
C MET A 107 -7.22 -4.18 -10.59
N ALA A 108 -6.33 -3.87 -11.53
CA ALA A 108 -6.01 -2.54 -12.02
C ALA A 108 -7.08 -1.91 -12.95
N THR A 109 -8.36 -2.11 -12.62
CA THR A 109 -9.51 -1.57 -13.37
C THR A 109 -10.61 -1.19 -12.39
N PRO A 110 -11.38 -0.11 -12.61
CA PRO A 110 -12.58 0.18 -11.84
C PRO A 110 -13.82 -0.63 -12.29
N ASP A 111 -13.72 -1.35 -13.42
CA ASP A 111 -14.83 -2.10 -14.00
C ASP A 111 -14.84 -3.57 -13.55
N ILE A 112 -15.91 -3.95 -12.85
CA ILE A 112 -16.13 -5.31 -12.37
C ILE A 112 -16.25 -6.31 -13.53
N ALA A 113 -16.88 -5.93 -14.64
CA ALA A 113 -17.03 -6.81 -15.79
C ALA A 113 -15.66 -7.14 -16.38
N GLN A 114 -14.81 -6.13 -16.60
CA GLN A 114 -13.43 -6.32 -17.03
C GLN A 114 -12.63 -7.18 -16.03
N ALA A 115 -12.69 -6.88 -14.73
CA ALA A 115 -11.98 -7.64 -13.70
C ALA A 115 -12.38 -9.13 -13.71
N ARG A 116 -13.67 -9.40 -13.87
CA ARG A 116 -14.21 -10.77 -13.97
C ARG A 116 -13.59 -11.54 -15.13
N THR A 117 -13.49 -10.94 -16.33
CA THR A 117 -12.85 -11.63 -17.48
C THR A 117 -11.41 -12.03 -17.22
N TRP A 118 -10.68 -11.29 -16.36
CA TRP A 118 -9.31 -11.64 -15.99
C TRP A 118 -9.29 -12.74 -14.93
N VAL A 119 -10.16 -12.66 -13.92
CA VAL A 119 -10.23 -13.64 -12.82
C VAL A 119 -10.74 -15.00 -13.31
N GLU A 120 -11.66 -15.03 -14.27
CA GLU A 120 -12.21 -16.27 -14.84
C GLU A 120 -11.20 -17.08 -15.66
N THR A 121 -9.99 -16.53 -15.90
CA THR A 121 -8.87 -17.30 -16.49
C THR A 121 -8.14 -18.19 -15.49
N ASP A 122 -8.42 -18.04 -14.19
CA ASP A 122 -7.75 -18.75 -13.12
C ASP A 122 -8.27 -20.19 -12.96
N PRO A 123 -7.41 -21.22 -12.99
CA PRO A 123 -7.81 -22.61 -12.79
C PRO A 123 -8.59 -22.88 -11.49
N VAL A 124 -8.35 -22.16 -10.39
CA VAL A 124 -9.15 -22.37 -9.16
C VAL A 124 -10.59 -21.86 -9.32
N ILE A 125 -10.81 -20.88 -10.19
CA ILE A 125 -12.14 -20.36 -10.51
C ILE A 125 -12.83 -21.28 -11.53
N ILE A 126 -12.12 -21.68 -12.58
CA ILE A 126 -12.66 -22.57 -13.64
C ILE A 126 -13.11 -23.92 -13.06
N SER A 127 -12.29 -24.50 -12.18
CA SER A 127 -12.62 -25.78 -11.52
C SER A 127 -13.75 -25.66 -10.50
N GLY A 128 -14.04 -24.45 -10.01
CA GLY A 128 -14.96 -24.21 -8.91
C GLY A 128 -14.41 -24.58 -7.53
N GLU A 129 -13.10 -24.86 -7.43
CA GLU A 129 -12.38 -25.01 -6.15
C GLU A 129 -12.43 -23.70 -5.32
N MET A 130 -12.48 -22.56 -6.01
CA MET A 130 -12.77 -21.26 -5.44
C MET A 130 -13.85 -20.53 -6.22
N VAL A 131 -14.49 -19.58 -5.56
CA VAL A 131 -15.41 -18.58 -6.14
C VAL A 131 -14.93 -17.18 -5.78
N ALA A 132 -15.36 -16.17 -6.55
CA ALA A 132 -14.91 -14.79 -6.40
C ALA A 132 -16.08 -13.84 -6.13
N ASP A 133 -15.96 -13.03 -5.09
CA ASP A 133 -16.80 -11.85 -4.88
C ASP A 133 -16.05 -10.59 -5.36
N TYR A 134 -16.75 -9.66 -5.99
CA TYR A 134 -16.16 -8.48 -6.62
C TYR A 134 -16.69 -7.19 -6.01
N HIS A 135 -15.80 -6.27 -5.68
CA HIS A 135 -16.12 -4.99 -5.07
C HIS A 135 -15.31 -3.89 -5.73
N GLN A 136 -15.95 -2.75 -6.02
CA GLN A 136 -15.19 -1.55 -6.38
C GLN A 136 -14.32 -1.12 -5.20
N LEU A 137 -13.07 -0.79 -5.48
CA LEU A 137 -12.10 -0.31 -4.51
C LEU A 137 -11.52 1.01 -5.01
N TYR A 138 -11.68 2.05 -4.20
CA TYR A 138 -10.96 3.30 -4.41
C TYR A 138 -9.76 3.34 -3.46
N GLY A 139 -8.56 3.34 -4.02
CA GLY A 139 -7.30 3.17 -3.28
C GLY A 139 -6.17 4.00 -3.87
N THR A 140 -5.02 4.02 -3.20
CA THR A 140 -3.86 4.78 -3.70
C THR A 140 -3.40 4.26 -5.06
N ALA A 141 -3.05 5.17 -5.97
CA ALA A 141 -2.43 4.83 -7.25
C ALA A 141 -1.07 4.13 -7.08
N ALA A 142 -0.43 4.29 -5.92
CA ALA A 142 0.84 3.65 -5.57
C ALA A 142 0.79 2.11 -5.59
N LEU A 143 -0.41 1.48 -5.52
CA LEU A 143 -0.55 0.03 -5.71
C LEU A 143 0.03 -0.43 -7.05
N MET A 144 -0.01 0.42 -8.08
CA MET A 144 0.59 0.12 -9.39
C MET A 144 2.12 -0.09 -9.35
N MET A 145 2.78 0.37 -8.28
CA MET A 145 4.22 0.17 -8.07
C MET A 145 4.53 -1.05 -7.20
N LEU A 146 3.52 -1.69 -6.61
CA LEU A 146 3.71 -2.71 -5.59
C LEU A 146 4.50 -3.91 -6.12
N ASN A 147 4.20 -4.37 -7.34
CA ASN A 147 4.91 -5.49 -7.97
C ASN A 147 6.40 -5.17 -8.20
N ASP A 148 6.72 -3.95 -8.62
CA ASP A 148 8.12 -3.53 -8.84
C ASP A 148 8.92 -3.50 -7.53
N VAL A 149 8.29 -3.04 -6.46
CA VAL A 149 8.88 -3.06 -5.11
C VAL A 149 9.00 -4.51 -4.61
N HIS A 150 7.95 -5.31 -4.76
CA HIS A 150 7.93 -6.73 -4.38
C HIS A 150 9.10 -7.50 -4.99
N ASN A 151 9.32 -7.31 -6.30
CA ASN A 151 10.42 -7.94 -7.03
C ASN A 151 11.82 -7.58 -6.50
N LYS A 152 11.98 -6.41 -5.87
CA LYS A 152 13.25 -5.96 -5.28
C LYS A 152 13.46 -6.48 -3.86
N ILE A 153 12.39 -6.76 -3.13
CA ILE A 153 12.47 -7.18 -1.71
C ILE A 153 12.32 -8.70 -1.53
N GLN A 154 11.82 -9.42 -2.53
CA GLN A 154 11.78 -10.88 -2.47
C GLN A 154 13.18 -11.46 -2.67
N LYS A 155 13.51 -12.49 -1.88
CA LYS A 155 14.69 -13.31 -2.16
C LYS A 155 14.39 -14.15 -3.40
N LYS A 156 15.27 -14.11 -4.40
CA LYS A 156 15.22 -15.04 -5.52
C LYS A 156 15.44 -16.44 -4.96
N GLN A 157 14.51 -17.35 -5.23
CA GLN A 157 14.67 -18.77 -4.96
C GLN A 157 15.49 -19.43 -6.07
#